data_AF-A0A8S0RIF3-F1
#
_entry.id   AF-A0A8S0RIF3-F1
#
_cell.length_a   1.000
_cell.length_b   1.000
_cell.length_c   1.000
_cell.angle_alpha   90.00
_cell.angle_beta   90.00
_cell.angle_gamma   90.00
#
_symmetry.space_group_name_H-M   'P 1'
#
loop_
_entity.id
_entity.type
_entity.pdbx_description
1 polymer ?
#
loop_
_entity_poly.entity_id
_entity_poly.type
_entity_poly.pdbx_seq_one_letter_code
_entity_poly.pdbx_strand_id
1 'polypeptide(L)'
;MSNQNGTTSSDLREAFLRVYSVLKSELLNDTAFEWTDDSRQWVERMLDYNVRGGKLNRGLSVIDSYKLLKEGKELTRDEVFLASALGWCIEWLQAYFLVHDDIMDGSHTRRGQPCWFRLPKVGLIALNDGIILRNHIARILKKHFREKPYYVDLIDLFNEVEFQTASGQMIDLITTLEGEKDLSKYSLQLHRQIVQYKTAYYSFYLPVACALLMAGENLDYHIDVKNVLIDMGIYFQVQVSC
;
A
#
# COMPACT_ATOMS: atom_id res chain seq x y z
N MET A 1 -7.96 -36.77 -20.16
CA MET A 1 -7.38 -36.49 -18.83
C MET A 1 -6.89 -35.06 -18.84
N SER A 2 -7.78 -34.14 -18.45
CA SER A 2 -7.52 -32.71 -18.36
C SER A 2 -6.83 -32.41 -17.02
N ASN A 3 -5.61 -31.88 -17.06
CA ASN A 3 -4.91 -31.36 -15.89
C ASN A 3 -5.69 -30.15 -15.35
N GLN A 4 -6.51 -30.36 -14.32
CA GLN A 4 -6.97 -29.29 -13.43
C GLN A 4 -5.90 -29.07 -12.35
N ASN A 5 -4.81 -28.38 -12.70
CA ASN A 5 -3.98 -27.74 -11.69
C ASN A 5 -4.44 -26.30 -11.58
N GLY A 6 -5.51 -26.07 -10.80
CA GLY A 6 -5.91 -24.73 -10.44
C GLY A 6 -4.80 -24.07 -9.62
N THR A 7 -4.47 -22.82 -9.92
CA THR A 7 -3.38 -22.11 -9.22
C THR A 7 -3.76 -21.96 -7.73
N THR A 8 -2.99 -22.58 -6.83
CA THR A 8 -3.30 -22.59 -5.39
C THR A 8 -2.98 -21.23 -4.73
N SER A 9 -3.58 -20.95 -3.57
CA SER A 9 -3.26 -19.73 -2.79
C SER A 9 -1.78 -19.64 -2.42
N SER A 10 -1.12 -20.79 -2.20
CA SER A 10 0.33 -20.87 -1.96
C SER A 10 1.12 -20.42 -3.19
N ASP A 11 0.74 -20.88 -4.38
CA ASP A 11 1.42 -20.53 -5.64
C ASP A 11 1.31 -19.04 -5.96
N LEU A 12 0.14 -18.44 -5.68
CA LEU A 12 -0.09 -17.00 -5.87
C LEU A 12 0.74 -16.16 -4.90
N ARG A 13 0.89 -16.59 -3.64
CA ARG A 13 1.75 -15.90 -2.67
C ARG A 13 3.22 -15.93 -3.10
N GLU A 14 3.70 -17.07 -3.58
CA GLU A 14 5.06 -17.15 -4.10
C GLU A 14 5.25 -16.31 -5.36
N ALA A 15 4.27 -16.29 -6.26
CA ALA A 15 4.28 -15.43 -7.44
C ALA A 15 4.35 -13.95 -7.04
N PHE A 16 3.53 -13.52 -6.07
CA PHE A 16 3.56 -12.17 -5.52
C PHE A 16 4.96 -11.81 -4.99
N LEU A 17 5.59 -12.70 -4.22
CA LEU A 17 6.96 -12.48 -3.71
C LEU A 17 8.02 -12.42 -4.82
N ARG A 18 7.86 -13.18 -5.91
CA ARG A 18 8.76 -13.08 -7.08
C ARG A 18 8.64 -11.73 -7.76
N VAL A 19 7.43 -11.18 -7.89
CA VAL A 19 7.20 -9.86 -8.50
C VAL A 19 7.93 -8.75 -7.76
N TYR A 20 8.01 -8.81 -6.42
CA TYR A 20 8.82 -7.84 -5.64
C TYR A 20 10.25 -7.72 -6.16
N SER A 21 10.89 -8.85 -6.45
CA SER A 21 12.30 -8.87 -6.88
C SER A 21 12.47 -8.22 -8.24
N VAL A 22 11.48 -8.40 -9.12
CA VAL A 22 11.43 -7.73 -10.43
C VAL A 22 11.29 -6.22 -10.23
N LEU A 23 10.25 -5.78 -9.49
CA LEU A 23 9.99 -4.35 -9.26
C LEU A 23 11.17 -3.65 -8.57
N LYS A 24 11.75 -4.27 -7.53
CA LYS A 24 12.94 -3.76 -6.85
C LYS A 24 14.09 -3.57 -7.84
N SER A 25 14.40 -4.58 -8.65
CA SER A 25 15.46 -4.51 -9.65
C SER A 25 15.22 -3.38 -10.65
N GLU A 26 13.99 -3.21 -11.11
CA GLU A 26 13.63 -2.14 -12.04
C GLU A 26 13.79 -0.75 -11.45
N LEU A 27 13.39 -0.55 -10.18
CA LEU A 27 13.54 0.71 -9.48
C LEU A 27 15.03 1.06 -9.26
N LEU A 28 15.84 0.07 -8.88
CA LEU A 28 17.28 0.24 -8.71
C LEU A 28 18.03 0.51 -10.02
N ASN A 29 17.39 0.24 -11.17
CA ASN A 29 17.92 0.50 -12.51
C ASN A 29 17.13 1.59 -13.25
N ASP A 30 16.38 2.42 -12.53
CA ASP A 30 15.56 3.45 -13.14
C ASP A 30 16.44 4.53 -13.79
N THR A 31 16.27 4.74 -15.10
CA THR A 31 17.06 5.68 -15.90
C THR A 31 16.74 7.15 -15.63
N ALA A 32 15.73 7.45 -14.81
CA ALA A 32 15.45 8.82 -14.37
C ALA A 32 16.41 9.31 -13.27
N PHE A 33 17.26 8.43 -12.73
CA PHE A 33 18.28 8.78 -11.75
C PHE A 33 19.62 8.17 -12.14
N GLU A 34 20.70 8.92 -11.94
CA GLU A 34 22.06 8.44 -12.16
C GLU A 34 22.55 7.69 -10.91
N TRP A 35 22.53 6.37 -10.99
CA TRP A 35 22.87 5.50 -9.87
C TRP A 35 24.37 5.35 -9.67
N THR A 36 24.80 5.38 -8.41
CA THR A 36 26.11 4.91 -7.97
C THR A 36 25.92 3.61 -7.18
N ASP A 37 27.01 2.90 -6.89
CA ASP A 37 26.94 1.69 -6.06
C ASP A 37 26.39 2.01 -4.65
N ASP A 38 26.79 3.14 -4.07
CA ASP A 38 26.34 3.59 -2.75
C ASP A 38 24.84 3.91 -2.73
N SER A 39 24.34 4.69 -3.70
CA SER A 39 22.92 5.05 -3.73
C SER A 39 22.03 3.85 -4.02
N ARG A 40 22.50 2.93 -4.87
CA ARG A 40 21.82 1.66 -5.17
C ARG A 40 21.75 0.76 -3.93
N GLN A 41 22.87 0.58 -3.22
CA GLN A 41 22.90 -0.23 -2.01
C GLN A 41 22.04 0.38 -0.89
N TRP A 42 22.02 1.72 -0.78
CA TRP A 42 21.16 2.42 0.17
C TRP A 42 19.68 2.13 -0.09
N VAL A 43 19.22 2.37 -1.32
CA VAL A 43 17.81 2.17 -1.69
C VAL A 43 17.42 0.70 -1.60
N GLU A 44 18.29 -0.22 -2.02
CA GLU A 44 18.03 -1.66 -1.91
C GLU A 44 17.79 -2.06 -0.45
N ARG A 45 18.69 -1.67 0.46
CA ARG A 45 18.56 -1.96 1.88
C ARG A 45 17.30 -1.32 2.47
N MET A 46 17.02 -0.07 2.11
CA MET A 46 15.83 0.66 2.57
C MET A 46 14.55 -0.06 2.14
N LEU A 47 14.48 -0.55 0.89
CA LEU A 47 13.34 -1.30 0.36
C LEU A 47 13.16 -2.65 1.06
N ASP A 48 14.23 -3.43 1.22
CA ASP A 48 14.16 -4.75 1.88
C ASP A 48 13.81 -4.60 3.38
N TYR A 49 14.19 -3.49 4.02
CA TYR A 49 13.87 -3.22 5.43
C TYR A 49 12.41 -2.78 5.65
N ASN A 50 11.91 -1.86 4.82
CA ASN A 50 10.63 -1.19 5.08
C ASN A 50 9.44 -1.79 4.33
N VAL A 51 9.66 -2.32 3.13
CA VAL A 51 8.56 -2.83 2.29
C VAL A 51 8.26 -4.29 2.63
N ARG A 52 9.29 -5.09 2.94
CA ARG A 52 9.13 -6.49 3.32
C ARG A 52 8.88 -6.66 4.83
N GLY A 53 8.45 -7.86 5.22
CA GLY A 53 8.25 -8.24 6.64
C GLY A 53 6.84 -7.97 7.19
N GLY A 54 5.93 -7.44 6.37
CA GLY A 54 4.51 -7.38 6.69
C GLY A 54 3.78 -8.71 6.44
N LYS A 55 2.49 -8.76 6.81
CA LYS A 55 1.61 -9.90 6.47
C LYS A 55 1.26 -9.97 4.98
N LEU A 56 1.43 -8.85 4.27
CA LEU A 56 1.12 -8.65 2.84
C LEU A 56 -0.36 -8.80 2.50
N ASN A 57 -1.24 -8.64 3.49
CA ASN A 57 -2.68 -8.85 3.30
C ASN A 57 -3.25 -7.90 2.23
N ARG A 58 -2.88 -6.61 2.26
CA ARG A 58 -3.40 -5.60 1.33
C ARG A 58 -2.94 -5.90 -0.09
N GLY A 59 -1.67 -6.23 -0.27
CA GLY A 59 -1.11 -6.58 -1.57
C GLY A 59 -1.72 -7.86 -2.15
N LEU A 60 -1.85 -8.92 -1.34
CA LEU A 60 -2.47 -10.18 -1.78
C LEU A 60 -3.97 -10.02 -2.09
N SER A 61 -4.69 -9.14 -1.37
CA SER A 61 -6.09 -8.86 -1.64
C SER A 61 -6.36 -8.36 -3.07
N VAL A 62 -5.41 -7.67 -3.73
CA VAL A 62 -5.58 -7.28 -5.13
C VAL A 62 -5.72 -8.50 -6.04
N ILE A 63 -4.85 -9.49 -5.85
CA ILE A 63 -4.85 -10.73 -6.65
C ILE A 63 -6.11 -11.54 -6.35
N ASP A 64 -6.45 -11.68 -5.08
CA ASP A 64 -7.62 -12.46 -4.66
C ASP A 64 -8.92 -11.82 -5.17
N SER A 65 -9.07 -10.50 -5.04
CA SER A 65 -10.22 -9.75 -5.59
C SER A 65 -10.28 -9.87 -7.12
N TYR A 66 -9.15 -9.73 -7.81
CA TYR A 66 -9.12 -9.86 -9.27
C TYR A 66 -9.51 -11.27 -9.75
N LYS A 67 -9.03 -12.30 -9.06
CA LYS A 67 -9.39 -13.69 -9.33
C LYS A 67 -10.89 -13.94 -9.15
N LEU A 68 -11.49 -13.37 -8.09
CA LEU A 68 -12.93 -13.49 -7.84
C LEU A 68 -13.76 -12.77 -8.92
N LEU A 69 -13.35 -11.59 -9.36
CA LEU A 69 -13.99 -10.85 -10.47
C LEU A 69 -13.93 -11.60 -11.82
N LYS A 70 -12.98 -12.52 -11.99
CA LYS A 70 -12.85 -13.35 -13.19
C LYS A 70 -13.75 -14.60 -13.17
N GLU A 71 -14.61 -14.74 -12.16
CA GLU A 71 -15.65 -15.78 -12.06
C GLU A 71 -15.09 -17.21 -12.22
N GLY A 72 -13.93 -17.49 -11.64
CA GLY A 72 -13.32 -18.82 -11.66
C GLY A 72 -12.50 -19.14 -12.92
N LYS A 73 -12.29 -18.18 -13.83
CA LYS A 73 -11.29 -18.32 -14.89
C LYS A 73 -9.87 -18.27 -14.29
N GLU A 74 -9.00 -19.13 -14.78
CA GLU A 74 -7.58 -19.08 -14.42
C GLU A 74 -6.95 -17.77 -14.90
N LEU A 75 -6.13 -17.16 -14.05
CA LEU A 75 -5.42 -15.94 -14.38
C LEU A 75 -4.22 -16.27 -15.28
N THR A 76 -4.03 -15.46 -16.31
CA THR A 76 -2.81 -15.51 -17.12
C THR A 76 -1.61 -15.03 -16.31
N ARG A 77 -0.40 -15.37 -16.76
CA ARG A 77 0.84 -14.90 -16.12
C ARG A 77 0.95 -13.37 -16.09
N ASP A 78 0.49 -12.70 -17.15
CA ASP A 78 0.46 -11.23 -17.23
C ASP A 78 -0.50 -10.65 -16.20
N GLU A 79 -1.72 -11.19 -16.10
CA GLU A 79 -2.71 -10.76 -15.11
C GLU A 79 -2.21 -10.94 -13.67
N VAL A 80 -1.59 -12.09 -13.36
CA VAL A 80 -0.98 -12.32 -12.04
C VAL A 80 0.13 -11.31 -11.77
N PHE A 81 0.98 -11.02 -12.76
CA PHE A 81 2.06 -10.04 -12.62
C PHE A 81 1.51 -8.63 -12.37
N LEU A 82 0.55 -8.17 -13.16
CA LEU A 82 -0.04 -6.84 -13.04
C LEU A 82 -0.81 -6.69 -11.71
N ALA A 83 -1.62 -7.68 -11.32
CA ALA A 83 -2.32 -7.65 -10.04
C ALA A 83 -1.33 -7.62 -8.86
N SER A 84 -0.24 -8.39 -8.97
CA SER A 84 0.84 -8.36 -8.00
C SER A 84 1.55 -7.00 -7.97
N ALA A 85 1.77 -6.37 -9.12
CA ALA A 85 2.42 -5.07 -9.21
C ALA A 85 1.59 -3.98 -8.54
N LEU A 86 0.27 -3.96 -8.75
CA LEU A 86 -0.64 -3.07 -8.01
C LEU A 86 -0.66 -3.40 -6.51
N GLY A 87 -0.70 -4.68 -6.14
CA GLY A 87 -0.61 -5.10 -4.75
C GLY A 87 0.67 -4.59 -4.07
N TRP A 88 1.81 -4.65 -4.76
CA TRP A 88 3.06 -4.07 -4.28
C TRP A 88 3.01 -2.54 -4.20
N CYS A 89 2.41 -1.83 -5.16
CA CYS A 89 2.19 -0.38 -5.02
C CYS A 89 1.48 -0.03 -3.70
N ILE A 90 0.51 -0.83 -3.26
CA ILE A 90 -0.18 -0.63 -1.97
C ILE A 90 0.74 -0.93 -0.78
N GLU A 91 1.56 -1.97 -0.84
CA GLU A 91 2.54 -2.27 0.21
C GLU A 91 3.66 -1.21 0.29
N TRP A 92 4.05 -0.61 -0.84
CA TRP A 92 4.95 0.57 -0.90
C TRP A 92 4.29 1.80 -0.27
N LEU A 93 3.02 2.07 -0.59
CA LEU A 93 2.25 3.16 0.01
C LEU A 93 2.16 2.99 1.53
N GLN A 94 1.87 1.78 2.00
CA GLN A 94 1.85 1.47 3.42
C GLN A 94 3.23 1.64 4.06
N ALA A 95 4.31 1.19 3.41
CA ALA A 95 5.67 1.35 3.93
C ALA A 95 6.06 2.82 4.07
N TYR A 96 5.70 3.66 3.08
CA TYR A 96 5.86 5.11 3.15
C TYR A 96 5.19 5.70 4.39
N PHE A 97 3.89 5.46 4.57
CA PHE A 97 3.17 5.99 5.73
C PHE A 97 3.74 5.48 7.05
N LEU A 98 4.10 4.19 7.15
CA LEU A 98 4.67 3.63 8.38
C LEU A 98 6.03 4.23 8.74
N VAL A 99 6.90 4.50 7.76
CA VAL A 99 8.20 5.14 8.03
C VAL A 99 8.00 6.55 8.61
N HIS A 100 7.04 7.30 8.09
CA HIS A 100 6.72 8.65 8.58
C HIS A 100 6.00 8.62 9.94
N ASP A 101 5.01 7.74 10.10
CA ASP A 101 4.25 7.52 11.33
C ASP A 101 5.18 7.12 12.49
N ASP A 102 6.12 6.20 12.26
CA ASP A 102 7.11 5.81 13.26
C ASP A 102 7.97 7.00 13.75
N ILE A 103 8.26 7.97 12.88
CA ILE A 103 9.00 9.20 13.23
C ILE A 103 8.11 10.15 14.05
N MET A 104 6.89 10.41 13.57
CA MET A 104 5.95 11.34 14.21
C MET A 104 5.55 10.87 15.62
N ASP A 105 5.37 9.56 15.80
CA ASP A 105 5.02 8.95 17.08
C ASP A 105 6.23 8.67 17.98
N GLY A 106 7.45 8.89 17.48
CA GLY A 106 8.67 8.56 18.21
C GLY A 106 8.81 7.05 18.50
N SER A 107 8.27 6.19 17.64
CA SER A 107 8.25 4.75 17.81
C SER A 107 9.66 4.14 17.92
N HIS A 108 9.77 3.00 18.62
CA HIS A 108 11.03 2.27 18.80
C HIS A 108 11.17 1.10 17.83
N THR A 109 10.10 0.33 17.62
CA THR A 109 10.14 -0.91 16.83
C THR A 109 8.95 -1.05 15.88
N ARG A 110 9.19 -1.63 14.70
CA ARG A 110 8.20 -2.03 13.71
C ARG A 110 8.54 -3.43 13.19
N ARG A 111 7.54 -4.31 13.04
CA ARG A 111 7.70 -5.67 12.48
C ARG A 111 8.81 -6.48 13.16
N GLY A 112 8.98 -6.31 14.47
CA GLY A 112 9.99 -7.00 15.28
C GLY A 112 11.42 -6.47 15.15
N GLN A 113 11.63 -5.33 14.47
CA GLN A 113 12.94 -4.69 14.30
C GLN A 113 12.88 -3.21 14.72
N PRO A 114 14.02 -2.53 14.99
CA PRO A 114 14.01 -1.09 15.22
C PRO A 114 13.37 -0.33 14.06
N CYS A 115 12.62 0.74 14.33
CA CYS A 115 12.10 1.60 13.27
C CYS A 115 13.26 2.13 12.40
N TRP A 116 13.04 2.31 11.10
CA TRP A 116 14.12 2.68 10.15
C TRP A 116 14.90 3.92 10.60
N PHE A 117 14.20 4.96 11.06
CA PHE A 117 14.80 6.20 11.56
C PHE A 117 15.62 6.03 12.85
N ARG A 118 15.45 4.93 13.59
CA ARG A 118 16.21 4.62 14.81
C ARG A 118 17.57 3.97 14.49
N LEU A 119 17.81 3.55 13.25
CA LEU A 119 19.11 2.99 12.89
C LEU A 119 20.20 4.08 12.93
N PRO A 120 21.39 3.80 13.51
CA PRO A 120 22.41 4.83 13.75
C PRO A 120 22.88 5.60 12.52
N LYS A 121 22.85 4.98 11.34
CA LYS A 121 23.26 5.60 10.06
C LYS A 121 22.12 6.25 9.29
N VAL A 122 20.87 6.11 9.75
CA VAL A 122 19.67 6.57 9.04
C VAL A 122 19.17 7.87 9.66
N GLY A 123 18.74 7.85 10.94
CA GLY A 123 18.18 9.05 11.58
C GLY A 123 17.04 9.66 10.76
N LEU A 124 17.06 10.99 10.63
CA LEU A 124 16.04 11.75 9.88
C LEU A 124 16.16 11.63 8.35
N ILE A 125 17.18 10.96 7.81
CA ILE A 125 17.22 10.61 6.37
C ILE A 125 15.98 9.79 5.99
N ALA A 126 15.43 9.03 6.96
CA ALA A 126 14.19 8.28 6.82
C ALA A 126 12.99 9.12 6.33
N LEU A 127 12.95 10.42 6.60
CA LEU A 127 11.92 11.32 6.04
C LEU A 127 11.98 11.33 4.51
N ASN A 128 13.17 11.53 3.95
CA ASN A 128 13.38 11.52 2.51
C ASN A 128 13.26 10.11 1.92
N ASP A 129 13.71 9.08 2.63
CA ASP A 129 13.50 7.69 2.20
C ASP A 129 12.01 7.35 2.06
N GLY A 130 11.16 7.86 2.96
CA GLY A 130 9.71 7.78 2.82
C GLY A 130 9.19 8.46 1.55
N ILE A 131 9.71 9.66 1.21
CA ILE A 131 9.36 10.35 -0.05
C ILE A 131 9.78 9.52 -1.27
N ILE A 132 10.93 8.84 -1.21
CA ILE A 132 11.40 7.93 -2.26
C ILE A 132 10.43 6.74 -2.40
N LEU A 133 10.02 6.11 -1.29
CA LEU A 133 9.02 5.03 -1.29
C LEU A 133 7.72 5.46 -1.99
N ARG A 134 7.20 6.65 -1.66
CA ARG A 134 6.01 7.21 -2.31
C ARG A 134 6.22 7.39 -3.82
N ASN A 135 7.35 7.96 -4.24
CA ASN A 135 7.64 8.18 -5.65
C ASN A 135 7.80 6.88 -6.46
N HIS A 136 8.28 5.79 -5.85
CA HIS A 136 8.39 4.49 -6.51
C HIS A 136 7.04 3.97 -7.03
N ILE A 137 5.92 4.30 -6.38
CA ILE A 137 4.58 3.91 -6.82
C ILE A 137 4.33 4.44 -8.24
N ALA A 138 4.54 5.73 -8.48
CA ALA A 138 4.37 6.33 -9.80
C ALA A 138 5.34 5.74 -10.84
N ARG A 139 6.55 5.33 -10.44
CA ARG A 139 7.51 4.65 -11.34
C ARG A 139 7.00 3.28 -11.76
N ILE A 140 6.49 2.48 -10.82
CA ILE A 140 5.90 1.15 -11.09
C ILE A 140 4.66 1.30 -11.99
N LEU A 141 3.73 2.21 -11.62
CA LEU A 141 2.51 2.46 -12.40
C LEU A 141 2.85 2.86 -13.84
N LYS A 142 3.77 3.83 -14.02
CA LYS A 142 4.18 4.29 -15.34
C LYS A 142 4.85 3.17 -16.16
N LYS A 143 5.63 2.30 -15.53
CA LYS A 143 6.36 1.25 -16.25
C LYS A 143 5.45 0.15 -16.78
N HIS A 144 4.49 -0.29 -15.97
CA HIS A 144 3.69 -1.49 -16.26
C HIS A 144 2.27 -1.20 -16.73
N PHE A 145 1.74 0.00 -16.48
CA PHE A 145 0.34 0.32 -16.74
C PHE A 145 0.12 1.46 -17.72
N ARG A 146 1.15 2.18 -18.16
CA ARG A 146 1.00 3.37 -19.03
C ARG A 146 0.21 3.15 -20.32
N GLU A 147 0.27 1.94 -20.87
CA GLU A 147 -0.45 1.57 -22.10
C GLU A 147 -1.84 0.97 -21.83
N LYS A 148 -2.21 0.77 -20.56
CA LYS A 148 -3.53 0.26 -20.18
C LYS A 148 -4.56 1.39 -20.26
N PRO A 149 -5.81 1.10 -20.67
CA PRO A 149 -6.85 2.12 -20.79
C PRO A 149 -7.20 2.79 -19.45
N TYR A 150 -7.01 2.08 -18.34
CA TYR A 150 -7.28 2.54 -16.97
C TYR A 150 -6.05 3.16 -16.26
N TYR A 151 -5.00 3.55 -16.99
CA TYR A 151 -3.77 4.09 -16.41
C TYR A 151 -3.99 5.38 -15.61
N VAL A 152 -4.77 6.31 -16.17
CA VAL A 152 -5.06 7.60 -15.53
C VAL A 152 -5.90 7.38 -14.28
N ASP A 153 -6.90 6.50 -14.36
CA ASP A 153 -7.73 6.13 -13.21
C ASP A 153 -6.92 5.52 -12.08
N LEU A 154 -5.88 4.72 -12.38
CA LEU A 154 -4.95 4.22 -11.36
C LEU A 154 -4.16 5.35 -10.71
N ILE A 155 -3.63 6.31 -11.48
CA ILE A 155 -2.90 7.44 -10.92
C ILE A 155 -3.80 8.25 -9.98
N ASP A 156 -5.01 8.58 -10.45
CA ASP A 156 -5.97 9.38 -9.68
C ASP A 156 -6.41 8.62 -8.43
N LEU A 157 -6.68 7.32 -8.53
CA LEU A 157 -7.03 6.46 -7.38
C LEU A 157 -5.93 6.46 -6.32
N PHE A 158 -4.67 6.25 -6.70
CA PHE A 158 -3.57 6.24 -5.73
C PHE A 158 -3.34 7.62 -5.11
N ASN A 159 -3.42 8.70 -5.89
CA ASN A 159 -3.27 10.07 -5.37
C ASN A 159 -4.41 10.45 -4.41
N GLU A 160 -5.65 10.15 -4.77
CA GLU A 160 -6.83 10.44 -3.95
C GLU A 160 -6.78 9.66 -2.62
N VAL A 161 -6.45 8.36 -2.67
CA VAL A 161 -6.33 7.55 -1.46
C VAL A 161 -5.13 7.97 -0.60
N GLU A 162 -4.02 8.38 -1.21
CA GLU A 162 -2.88 8.96 -0.49
C GLU A 162 -3.31 10.24 0.23
N PHE A 163 -4.01 11.16 -0.46
CA PHE A 163 -4.53 12.39 0.12
C PHE A 163 -5.49 12.13 1.29
N GLN A 164 -6.41 11.19 1.12
CA GLN A 164 -7.33 10.76 2.17
C GLN A 164 -6.58 10.22 3.39
N THR A 165 -5.56 9.38 3.16
CA THR A 165 -4.76 8.78 4.23
C THR A 165 -3.94 9.84 4.98
N ALA A 166 -3.30 10.76 4.25
CA ALA A 166 -2.56 11.87 4.84
C ALA A 166 -3.47 12.82 5.63
N SER A 167 -4.69 13.08 5.13
CA SER A 167 -5.71 13.87 5.83
C SER A 167 -6.18 13.18 7.11
N GLY A 168 -6.36 11.86 7.06
CA GLY A 168 -6.66 11.03 8.23
C GLY A 168 -5.55 11.08 9.29
N GLN A 169 -4.28 11.00 8.85
CA GLN A 169 -3.13 11.15 9.74
C GLN A 169 -3.07 12.57 10.34
N MET A 170 -3.33 13.60 9.55
CA MET A 170 -3.36 14.98 10.04
C MET A 170 -4.37 15.15 11.18
N ILE A 171 -5.62 14.70 10.99
CA ILE A 171 -6.65 14.83 12.04
C ILE A 171 -6.35 13.99 13.28
N ASP A 172 -5.69 12.84 13.13
CA ASP A 172 -5.22 12.02 14.26
C ASP A 172 -4.16 12.77 15.10
N LEU A 173 -3.17 13.35 14.41
CA LEU A 173 -2.07 14.08 15.04
C LEU A 173 -2.54 15.36 15.74
N ILE A 174 -3.33 16.23 15.10
CA ILE A 174 -3.79 17.47 15.73
C ILE A 174 -4.73 17.22 16.91
N THR A 175 -5.45 16.09 16.91
CA THR A 175 -6.33 15.70 18.04
C THR A 175 -5.51 15.23 19.24
N THR A 176 -4.36 14.61 19.01
CA THR A 176 -3.53 13.98 20.05
C THR A 176 -2.35 14.85 20.51
N LEU A 177 -1.93 15.84 19.72
CA LEU A 177 -0.72 16.66 19.95
C LEU A 177 -0.95 18.02 20.63
N GLU A 178 -2.19 18.43 20.93
CA GLU A 178 -2.37 19.62 21.76
C GLU A 178 -1.92 19.33 23.20
N GLY A 179 -0.94 20.10 23.70
CA GLY A 179 -0.22 19.90 24.97
C GLY A 179 -1.07 19.86 26.25
N GLU A 180 -2.39 19.93 26.12
CA GLU A 180 -3.36 19.61 27.15
C GLU A 180 -4.16 18.39 26.69
N LYS A 181 -4.02 17.26 27.41
CA LYS A 181 -4.82 16.05 27.20
C LYS A 181 -6.29 16.32 27.56
N ASP A 182 -6.96 17.05 26.70
CA ASP A 182 -8.36 17.41 26.85
C ASP A 182 -9.22 16.28 26.28
N LEU A 183 -9.68 15.40 27.17
CA LEU A 183 -10.55 14.29 26.82
C LEU A 183 -11.88 14.73 26.21
N SER A 184 -12.30 16.00 26.38
CA SER A 184 -13.54 16.51 25.80
C SER A 184 -13.50 16.65 24.27
N LYS A 185 -12.29 16.67 23.68
CA LYS A 185 -12.09 16.71 22.22
C LYS A 185 -12.37 15.36 21.56
N TYR A 186 -12.35 14.26 22.32
CA TYR A 186 -12.58 12.93 21.80
C TYR A 186 -14.08 12.67 21.65
N SER A 187 -14.48 12.22 20.47
CA SER A 187 -15.86 11.81 20.19
C SER A 187 -15.87 10.57 19.30
N LEU A 188 -16.95 9.79 19.35
CA LEU A 188 -17.14 8.65 18.46
C LEU A 188 -17.14 9.08 16.98
N GLN A 189 -17.65 10.28 16.70
CA GLN A 189 -17.63 10.86 15.35
C GLN A 189 -16.20 11.13 14.87
N LEU A 190 -15.39 11.76 15.71
CA LEU A 190 -13.98 12.05 15.40
C LEU A 190 -13.18 10.77 15.22
N HIS A 191 -13.34 9.79 16.12
CA HIS A 191 -12.72 8.47 15.97
C HIS A 191 -13.11 7.82 14.64
N ARG A 192 -14.42 7.80 14.30
CA ARG A 192 -14.88 7.24 13.01
C ARG A 192 -14.22 7.95 11.83
N GLN A 193 -14.11 9.27 11.88
CA GLN A 193 -13.49 10.07 10.82
C GLN A 193 -11.99 9.77 10.68
N ILE A 194 -11.24 9.73 11.79
CA ILE A 194 -9.83 9.33 11.81
C ILE A 194 -9.68 7.96 11.17
N VAL A 195 -10.40 6.96 11.66
CA VAL A 195 -10.29 5.57 11.18
C VAL A 195 -10.64 5.43 9.69
N GLN A 196 -11.74 6.08 9.27
CA GLN A 196 -12.19 6.06 7.89
C GLN A 196 -11.09 6.56 6.95
N TYR A 197 -10.53 7.74 7.23
CA TYR A 197 -9.57 8.38 6.35
C TYR A 197 -8.15 7.81 6.51
N LYS A 198 -7.68 7.61 7.74
CA LYS A 198 -6.32 7.12 8.04
C LYS A 198 -6.13 5.65 7.64
N THR A 199 -7.17 4.81 7.71
CA THR A 199 -7.00 3.37 7.49
C THR A 199 -7.89 2.80 6.40
N ALA A 200 -9.19 3.08 6.41
CA ALA A 200 -10.16 2.28 5.65
C ALA A 200 -9.95 2.37 4.12
N TYR A 201 -9.70 3.57 3.58
CA TYR A 201 -9.50 3.76 2.14
C TYR A 201 -8.32 2.97 1.60
N TYR A 202 -7.10 3.15 2.15
CA TYR A 202 -5.92 2.47 1.61
C TYR A 202 -5.86 0.98 1.95
N SER A 203 -6.54 0.54 3.01
CA SER A 203 -6.46 -0.83 3.51
C SER A 203 -7.50 -1.78 2.91
N PHE A 204 -8.71 -1.27 2.61
CA PHE A 204 -9.84 -2.08 2.17
C PHE A 204 -10.34 -1.66 0.79
N TYR A 205 -10.57 -0.36 0.57
CA TYR A 205 -11.08 0.12 -0.71
C TYR A 205 -10.05 0.01 -1.84
N LEU A 206 -8.84 0.54 -1.63
CA LEU A 206 -7.80 0.62 -2.65
C LEU A 206 -7.45 -0.74 -3.29
N PRO A 207 -7.29 -1.86 -2.53
CA PRO A 207 -7.03 -3.16 -3.15
C PRO A 207 -8.13 -3.62 -4.11
N VAL A 208 -9.40 -3.44 -3.74
CA VAL A 208 -10.55 -3.87 -4.56
C VAL A 208 -10.74 -2.92 -5.74
N ALA A 209 -10.57 -1.62 -5.55
CA ALA A 209 -10.62 -0.63 -6.62
C ALA A 209 -9.55 -0.88 -7.69
N CYS A 210 -8.33 -1.26 -7.29
CA CYS A 210 -7.29 -1.70 -8.22
C CYS A 210 -7.74 -2.90 -9.06
N ALA A 211 -8.36 -3.90 -8.42
CA ALA A 211 -8.86 -5.09 -9.12
C ALA A 211 -10.02 -4.77 -10.08
N LEU A 212 -10.94 -3.88 -9.69
CA LEU A 212 -12.05 -3.41 -10.53
C LEU A 212 -11.53 -2.69 -11.79
N LEU A 213 -10.60 -1.74 -11.63
CA LEU A 213 -9.99 -1.04 -12.76
C LEU A 213 -9.28 -2.02 -13.70
N MET A 214 -8.53 -2.99 -13.16
CA MET A 214 -7.91 -4.05 -13.96
C MET A 214 -8.92 -4.94 -14.69
N ALA A 215 -10.15 -5.07 -14.17
CA ALA A 215 -11.24 -5.82 -14.79
C ALA A 215 -11.96 -5.02 -15.88
N GLY A 216 -11.63 -3.74 -16.05
CA GLY A 216 -12.26 -2.84 -17.02
C GLY A 216 -13.51 -2.14 -16.49
N GLU A 217 -13.72 -2.18 -15.17
CA GLU A 217 -14.86 -1.53 -14.52
C GLU A 217 -14.62 -0.02 -14.33
N ASN A 218 -15.70 0.76 -14.33
CA ASN A 218 -15.67 2.18 -13.97
C ASN A 218 -16.07 2.34 -12.49
N LEU A 219 -15.16 2.88 -11.67
CA LEU A 219 -15.36 3.05 -10.22
C LEU A 219 -16.56 3.92 -9.85
N ASP A 220 -17.04 4.80 -10.74
CA ASP A 220 -18.23 5.62 -10.52
C ASP A 220 -19.50 4.77 -10.34
N TYR A 221 -19.54 3.57 -10.93
CA TYR A 221 -20.65 2.63 -10.78
C TYR A 221 -20.52 1.72 -9.54
N HIS A 222 -19.42 1.84 -8.79
CA HIS A 222 -19.08 0.95 -7.65
C HIS A 222 -19.07 1.70 -6.31
N ILE A 223 -19.93 2.72 -6.15
CA ILE A 223 -20.06 3.48 -4.90
C ILE A 223 -20.45 2.58 -3.72
N ASP A 224 -21.35 1.62 -3.93
CA ASP A 224 -21.78 0.70 -2.88
C ASP A 224 -20.63 -0.21 -2.42
N VAL A 225 -19.78 -0.66 -3.35
CA VAL A 225 -18.57 -1.42 -3.03
C VAL A 225 -17.64 -0.60 -2.13
N LYS A 226 -17.43 0.68 -2.46
CA LYS A 226 -16.66 1.60 -1.63
C LYS A 226 -17.26 1.72 -0.23
N ASN A 227 -18.56 1.97 -0.10
CA ASN A 227 -19.23 2.14 1.19
C ASN A 227 -19.06 0.92 2.09
N VAL A 228 -19.28 -0.29 1.56
CA VAL A 228 -19.10 -1.54 2.31
C VAL A 228 -17.66 -1.73 2.78
N LEU A 229 -16.68 -1.47 1.90
CA LEU A 229 -15.26 -1.62 2.25
C LEU A 229 -14.80 -0.59 3.30
N ILE A 230 -15.37 0.61 3.28
CA ILE A 230 -15.10 1.61 4.31
C ILE A 230 -15.66 1.17 5.67
N ASP A 231 -16.90 0.66 5.71
CA ASP A 231 -17.48 0.15 6.96
C ASP A 231 -16.71 -1.07 7.50
N MET A 232 -16.24 -1.97 6.61
CA MET A 232 -15.33 -3.07 6.99
C MET A 232 -14.02 -2.55 7.59
N GLY A 233 -13.44 -1.50 7.01
CA GLY A 233 -12.21 -0.90 7.53
C GLY A 233 -12.39 -0.23 8.88
N ILE A 234 -13.54 0.42 9.09
CA ILE A 234 -13.92 0.99 10.40
C ILE A 234 -14.04 -0.12 11.44
N TYR A 235 -14.76 -1.20 11.10
CA TYR A 235 -14.89 -2.36 11.98
C TYR A 235 -13.53 -2.97 12.34
N PHE A 236 -12.67 -3.19 11.35
CA PHE A 236 -11.34 -3.75 11.56
C PHE A 236 -10.49 -2.91 12.52
N GLN A 237 -10.48 -1.59 12.36
CA GLN A 237 -9.65 -0.74 13.22
C GLN A 237 -10.13 -0.75 14.67
N VAL A 238 -11.45 -0.83 14.92
CA VAL A 238 -12.00 -1.01 16.27
C VAL A 238 -11.49 -2.32 16.89
N GLN A 239 -11.43 -3.41 16.13
CA GLN A 239 -10.93 -4.70 16.63
C GLN A 239 -9.44 -4.71 16.98
N VAL A 240 -8.63 -3.90 16.30
CA VAL A 240 -7.16 -3.89 16.46
C VAL A 240 -6.69 -2.79 17.42
N SER A 241 -7.53 -1.79 17.68
CA SER A 241 -7.22 -0.67 18.59
C SER A 241 -7.79 -0.84 20.00
N CYS A 242 -8.74 -1.76 20.19
CA CYS A 242 -9.26 -2.19 21.49
C CYS A 242 -8.56 -3.47 21.98
#